data_AF-A0A2H6EVL9-F1
#
_entry.id   AF-A0A2H6EVL9-F1
#
_cell.length_a   1.000
_cell.length_b   1.000
_cell.length_c   1.000
_cell.angle_alpha   90.00
_cell.angle_beta   90.00
_cell.angle_gamma   90.00
#
_symmetry.space_group_name_H-M   'P 1'
#
loop_
_entity.id
_entity.type
_entity.pdbx_description
1 polymer ?
#
loop_
_entity_poly.entity_id
_entity_poly.type
_entity_poly.pdbx_seq_one_letter_code
_entity_poly.pdbx_strand_id
1 'polypeptide(L)'
;MKSINRMAVVSILLLGLLGILLSCGPKPIKQQSVMDTPDYHYKMGMREFDRHNLQGAMAEFQRAKALDPKYPGAFVGMALVYGEQGNFKAAYKSVDKGIGLNDKFLEGYIVKGRILTKERKGDNWIGKAVKQYNKALKKAGELQKKEPDMRKAATRWTEEAYYYMGETYKNGFKFRDAENAFSRVVEMKGDYAEKANAQWELVQKIVRAAPGTKIGAKIALIPEINRADLAVLLIEEMKLLEVFQKRRPKTFDTGFRPPADPTKFKTAVQSNKPDITDIQNNWAKRWIEDIVTVGGMGTFPDHTFKPTQKITRADFANVVQTILIAVTGDQSLATKYIGEPSHFPDVPGTNWAYNAITLCVDRGIMHANKIDGSFGPLKPVSGADALLMIRDFQNALRMTF
;
A
#
# COMPACT_ATOMS: atom_id res chain seq x y z
N MET A 1 -49.06 -73.93 0.59
CA MET A 1 -48.42 -73.06 1.61
C MET A 1 -47.08 -72.59 1.04
N LYS A 2 -46.95 -71.30 0.69
CA LYS A 2 -45.73 -70.71 0.11
C LYS A 2 -44.80 -70.26 1.25
N SER A 3 -43.59 -70.81 1.30
CA SER A 3 -42.55 -70.41 2.26
C SER A 3 -42.00 -69.03 1.88
N ILE A 4 -42.37 -68.01 2.64
CA ILE A 4 -41.79 -66.67 2.52
C ILE A 4 -40.31 -66.77 2.93
N ASN A 5 -39.44 -66.40 1.99
CA ASN A 5 -38.00 -66.50 2.09
C ASN A 5 -37.49 -65.54 3.18
N ARG A 6 -37.27 -66.06 4.40
CA ARG A 6 -36.89 -65.29 5.59
C ARG A 6 -35.61 -64.46 5.40
N MET A 7 -34.74 -64.84 4.47
CA MET A 7 -33.53 -64.05 4.15
C MET A 7 -33.83 -62.74 3.42
N ALA A 8 -34.85 -62.67 2.55
CA ALA A 8 -35.18 -61.45 1.81
C ALA A 8 -35.78 -60.36 2.71
N VAL A 9 -36.55 -60.77 3.73
CA VAL A 9 -37.17 -59.84 4.69
C VAL A 9 -36.13 -59.24 5.64
N VAL A 10 -35.11 -60.01 6.04
CA VAL A 10 -34.02 -59.51 6.90
C VAL A 10 -33.10 -58.54 6.14
N SER A 11 -32.85 -58.76 4.85
CA SER A 11 -32.05 -57.83 4.02
C SER A 11 -32.75 -56.49 3.78
N ILE A 12 -34.08 -56.48 3.61
CA ILE A 12 -34.86 -55.23 3.43
C ILE A 12 -34.98 -54.46 4.76
N LEU A 13 -35.06 -55.14 5.90
CA LEU A 13 -35.01 -54.51 7.23
C LEU A 13 -33.63 -53.94 7.58
N LEU A 14 -32.52 -54.59 7.17
CA LEU A 14 -31.17 -54.05 7.35
C LEU A 14 -30.88 -52.85 6.43
N LEU A 15 -31.41 -52.84 5.20
CA LEU A 15 -31.33 -51.67 4.31
C LEU A 15 -32.24 -50.52 4.74
N GLY A 16 -33.37 -50.79 5.40
CA GLY A 16 -34.23 -49.79 6.01
C GLY A 16 -33.63 -49.15 7.28
N LEU A 17 -32.85 -49.91 8.06
CA LEU A 17 -32.18 -49.39 9.27
C LEU A 17 -30.90 -48.60 8.98
N LEU A 18 -30.23 -48.87 7.84
CA LEU A 18 -29.03 -48.13 7.43
C LEU A 18 -29.35 -46.75 6.83
N GLY A 19 -30.63 -46.48 6.49
CA GLY A 19 -31.08 -45.20 5.94
C GLY A 19 -31.33 -44.08 6.95
N ILE A 20 -31.26 -44.36 8.27
CA ILE A 20 -31.67 -43.39 9.32
C ILE A 20 -30.45 -42.75 10.04
N LEU A 21 -29.23 -43.23 9.82
CA LEU A 21 -28.03 -42.72 10.52
C LEU A 21 -27.28 -41.58 9.80
N LEU A 22 -27.77 -41.07 8.67
CA LEU A 22 -27.10 -39.99 7.91
C LEU A 22 -27.67 -38.58 8.13
N SER A 23 -28.57 -38.39 9.11
CA SER A 23 -29.16 -37.08 9.38
C SER A 23 -28.99 -36.61 10.82
N CYS A 24 -27.76 -36.54 11.31
CA CYS A 24 -27.44 -35.79 12.52
C CYS A 24 -26.21 -34.91 12.27
N GLY A 25 -26.44 -33.72 11.73
CA GLY A 25 -25.49 -32.63 11.96
C GLY A 25 -25.35 -32.38 13.46
N PRO A 26 -24.20 -31.89 13.95
CA PRO A 26 -23.99 -31.66 15.38
C PRO A 26 -25.10 -30.74 15.94
N LYS A 27 -25.77 -31.18 17.00
CA LYS A 27 -26.83 -30.40 17.65
C LYS A 27 -26.25 -29.09 18.19
N PRO A 28 -26.99 -27.96 18.10
CA PRO A 28 -26.53 -26.69 18.67
C PRO A 28 -26.26 -26.82 20.18
N ILE A 29 -25.22 -26.17 20.68
CA ILE A 29 -24.97 -26.11 22.13
C ILE A 29 -26.05 -25.25 22.81
N LYS A 30 -26.41 -25.59 24.05
CA LYS A 30 -27.34 -24.77 24.83
C LYS A 30 -26.64 -23.48 25.25
N GLN A 31 -27.35 -22.36 25.11
CA GLN A 31 -26.93 -21.05 25.61
C GLN A 31 -26.73 -21.12 27.12
N GLN A 32 -25.64 -20.55 27.62
CA GLN A 32 -25.33 -20.46 29.05
C GLN A 32 -26.03 -19.28 29.73
N SER A 33 -26.37 -18.25 28.96
CA SER A 33 -27.03 -17.02 29.44
C SER A 33 -27.83 -16.40 28.29
N VAL A 34 -28.77 -15.51 28.60
CA VAL A 34 -29.52 -14.71 27.61
C VAL A 34 -28.57 -13.90 26.71
N MET A 35 -27.38 -13.56 27.21
CA MET A 35 -26.35 -12.84 26.44
C MET A 35 -25.46 -13.75 25.58
N ASP A 36 -25.49 -15.08 25.80
CA ASP A 36 -24.70 -16.08 25.05
C ASP A 36 -25.35 -16.36 23.69
N THR A 37 -25.28 -15.36 22.81
CA THR A 37 -25.92 -15.37 21.49
C THR A 37 -24.88 -15.45 20.37
N PRO A 38 -25.24 -16.02 19.19
CA PRO A 38 -24.35 -16.03 18.04
C PRO A 38 -23.86 -14.63 17.62
N ASP A 39 -24.74 -13.63 17.71
CA ASP A 39 -24.43 -12.23 17.37
C ASP A 39 -23.42 -11.60 18.35
N TYR A 40 -23.56 -11.87 19.65
CA TYR A 40 -22.59 -11.43 20.65
C TYR A 40 -21.19 -11.99 20.35
N HIS A 41 -21.09 -13.31 20.14
CA HIS A 41 -19.83 -13.96 19.82
C HIS A 41 -19.25 -13.50 18.48
N TYR A 42 -20.08 -13.21 17.48
CA TYR A 42 -19.59 -12.59 16.26
C TYR A 42 -19.00 -11.19 16.50
N LYS A 43 -19.68 -10.34 17.27
CA LYS A 43 -19.15 -9.00 17.62
C LYS A 43 -17.85 -9.09 18.42
N MET A 44 -17.74 -10.03 19.36
CA MET A 44 -16.50 -10.27 20.10
C MET A 44 -15.39 -10.80 19.20
N GLY A 45 -15.71 -11.74 18.31
CA GLY A 45 -14.76 -12.24 17.31
C GLY A 45 -14.24 -11.16 16.38
N MET A 46 -15.08 -10.22 15.95
CA MET A 46 -14.66 -9.06 15.17
C MET A 46 -13.73 -8.13 15.95
N ARG A 47 -13.99 -7.88 17.25
CA ARG A 47 -13.10 -7.10 18.12
C ARG A 47 -11.74 -7.75 18.30
N GLU A 48 -11.70 -9.07 18.50
CA GLU A 48 -10.45 -9.81 18.60
C GLU A 48 -9.70 -9.83 17.26
N PHE A 49 -10.41 -9.91 16.14
CA PHE A 49 -9.82 -9.80 14.81
C PHE A 49 -9.18 -8.42 14.59
N ASP A 50 -9.86 -7.34 14.97
CA ASP A 50 -9.34 -5.97 14.86
C ASP A 50 -8.10 -5.73 15.76
N ARG A 51 -7.97 -6.51 16.84
CA ARG A 51 -6.77 -6.55 17.71
C ARG A 51 -5.67 -7.47 17.19
N HIS A 52 -5.83 -8.04 15.99
CA HIS A 52 -4.96 -9.06 15.41
C HIS A 52 -4.84 -10.37 16.22
N ASN A 53 -5.73 -10.60 17.19
CA ASN A 53 -5.82 -11.87 17.91
C ASN A 53 -6.63 -12.88 17.10
N LEU A 54 -6.00 -13.47 16.08
CA LEU A 54 -6.67 -14.41 15.16
C LEU A 54 -7.18 -15.68 15.86
N GLN A 55 -6.49 -16.13 16.92
CA GLN A 55 -6.89 -17.29 17.70
C GLN A 55 -8.16 -17.01 18.51
N GLY A 56 -8.18 -15.87 19.23
CA GLY A 56 -9.37 -15.40 19.95
C GLY A 56 -10.56 -15.20 19.01
N ALA A 57 -10.34 -14.52 17.88
CA ALA A 57 -11.37 -14.31 16.87
C ALA A 57 -11.97 -15.65 16.37
N MET A 58 -11.11 -16.62 16.03
CA MET A 58 -11.55 -17.94 15.59
C MET A 58 -12.38 -18.66 16.66
N ALA A 59 -11.96 -18.61 17.93
CA ALA A 59 -12.69 -19.24 19.03
C ALA A 59 -14.10 -18.65 19.18
N GLU A 60 -14.23 -17.32 19.13
CA GLU A 60 -15.50 -16.61 19.19
C GLU A 60 -16.41 -16.98 18.01
N PHE A 61 -15.91 -16.98 16.78
CA PHE A 61 -16.70 -17.39 15.62
C PHE A 61 -17.10 -18.87 15.66
N GLN A 62 -16.26 -19.74 16.19
CA GLN A 62 -16.59 -21.15 16.40
C GLN A 62 -17.70 -21.32 17.44
N ARG A 63 -17.69 -20.50 18.51
CA ARG A 63 -18.77 -20.48 19.50
C ARG A 63 -20.08 -19.98 18.90
N ALA A 64 -20.05 -18.92 18.09
CA ALA A 64 -21.23 -18.47 17.34
C ALA A 64 -21.83 -19.58 16.46
N LYS A 65 -20.98 -20.32 15.74
CA LYS A 65 -21.40 -21.50 14.94
C LYS A 65 -21.96 -22.62 15.80
N ALA A 66 -21.41 -22.85 16.99
CA ALA A 66 -21.87 -23.91 17.88
C ALA A 66 -23.25 -23.58 18.47
N LEU A 67 -23.51 -22.31 18.78
CA LEU A 67 -24.81 -21.82 19.27
C LEU A 67 -25.88 -21.84 18.17
N ASP A 68 -25.51 -21.45 16.96
CA ASP A 68 -26.38 -21.57 15.78
C ASP A 68 -25.58 -21.98 14.54
N PRO A 69 -25.68 -23.26 14.12
CA PRO A 69 -25.01 -23.78 12.93
C PRO A 69 -25.46 -23.13 11.60
N LYS A 70 -26.56 -22.36 11.59
CA LYS A 70 -27.07 -21.62 10.44
C LYS A 70 -26.78 -20.12 10.52
N TYR A 71 -26.11 -19.64 11.56
CA TYR A 71 -25.78 -18.23 11.70
C TYR A 71 -24.71 -17.80 10.67
N PRO A 72 -25.03 -16.90 9.72
CA PRO A 72 -24.11 -16.50 8.64
C PRO A 72 -22.82 -15.86 9.16
N GLY A 73 -22.93 -15.02 10.19
CA GLY A 73 -21.82 -14.25 10.75
C GLY A 73 -20.68 -15.14 11.26
N ALA A 74 -20.99 -16.33 11.78
CA ALA A 74 -19.96 -17.28 12.21
C ALA A 74 -19.07 -17.73 11.03
N PHE A 75 -19.67 -18.08 9.89
CA PHE A 75 -18.92 -18.52 8.72
C PHE A 75 -18.16 -17.37 8.05
N VAL A 76 -18.75 -16.18 8.02
CA VAL A 76 -18.11 -14.96 7.49
C VAL A 76 -16.93 -14.53 8.36
N GLY A 77 -17.07 -14.55 9.68
CA GLY A 77 -15.99 -14.28 10.62
C GLY A 77 -14.84 -15.29 10.51
N MET A 78 -15.16 -16.59 10.45
CA MET A 78 -14.14 -17.62 10.20
C MET A 78 -13.43 -17.41 8.85
N ALA A 79 -14.15 -16.98 7.82
CA ALA A 79 -13.57 -16.69 6.51
C ALA A 79 -12.56 -15.53 6.55
N LEU A 80 -12.83 -14.49 7.34
CA LEU A 80 -11.89 -13.40 7.59
C LEU A 80 -10.58 -13.92 8.20
N VAL A 81 -10.67 -14.75 9.23
CA VAL A 81 -9.48 -15.33 9.87
C VAL A 81 -8.68 -16.20 8.89
N TYR A 82 -9.35 -17.07 8.14
CA TYR A 82 -8.67 -17.90 7.13
C TYR A 82 -8.03 -17.06 6.02
N GLY A 83 -8.69 -15.97 5.59
CA GLY A 83 -8.14 -15.04 4.61
C GLY A 83 -6.88 -14.35 5.11
N GLU A 84 -6.88 -13.93 6.39
CA GLU A 84 -5.71 -13.29 6.99
C GLU A 84 -4.53 -14.26 7.17
N GLN A 85 -4.82 -15.54 7.43
CA GLN A 85 -3.83 -16.63 7.48
C GLN A 85 -3.32 -17.06 6.09
N GLY A 86 -3.86 -16.51 5.00
CA GLY A 86 -3.54 -16.94 3.63
C GLY A 86 -4.15 -18.29 3.23
N ASN A 87 -5.00 -18.89 4.07
CA ASN A 87 -5.74 -20.11 3.73
C ASN A 87 -6.98 -19.77 2.88
N PHE A 88 -6.74 -19.26 1.66
CA PHE A 88 -7.79 -18.76 0.78
C PHE A 88 -8.82 -19.82 0.39
N LYS A 89 -8.41 -21.09 0.29
CA LYS A 89 -9.34 -22.21 0.03
C LYS A 89 -10.38 -22.34 1.14
N ALA A 90 -9.96 -22.33 2.41
CA ALA A 90 -10.87 -22.38 3.55
C ALA A 90 -11.68 -21.09 3.69
N ALA A 91 -11.06 -19.94 3.39
CA ALA A 91 -11.72 -18.64 3.41
C ALA A 91 -12.90 -18.60 2.42
N TYR A 92 -12.69 -18.99 1.15
CA TYR A 92 -13.76 -19.03 0.15
C TYR A 92 -14.86 -20.02 0.50
N LYS A 93 -14.50 -21.23 0.95
CA LYS A 93 -15.49 -22.23 1.39
C LYS A 93 -16.37 -21.68 2.53
N SER A 94 -15.78 -20.96 3.47
CA SER A 94 -16.49 -20.43 4.63
C SER A 94 -17.37 -19.24 4.25
N VAL A 95 -16.85 -18.25 3.50
CA VAL A 95 -17.65 -17.07 3.11
C VAL A 95 -18.80 -17.45 2.18
N ASP A 96 -18.59 -18.41 1.27
CA ASP A 96 -19.63 -18.88 0.36
C ASP A 96 -20.73 -19.63 1.11
N LYS A 97 -20.38 -20.38 2.16
CA LYS A 97 -21.36 -20.99 3.06
C LYS A 97 -22.16 -19.92 3.82
N GLY A 98 -21.50 -18.88 4.34
CA GLY A 98 -22.17 -17.76 5.03
C GLY A 98 -23.17 -17.04 4.12
N ILE A 99 -22.75 -16.68 2.91
CA ILE A 99 -23.63 -16.05 1.90
C ILE A 99 -24.79 -16.97 1.51
N GLY A 100 -24.54 -18.27 1.38
CA GLY A 100 -25.57 -19.26 1.04
C GLY A 100 -26.63 -19.47 2.14
N LEU A 101 -26.28 -19.22 3.42
CA LEU A 101 -27.21 -19.31 4.54
C LEU A 101 -28.16 -18.10 4.61
N ASN A 102 -27.65 -16.90 4.32
CA ASN A 102 -28.45 -15.68 4.23
C ASN A 102 -27.81 -14.69 3.26
N ASP A 103 -28.43 -14.49 2.11
CA ASP A 103 -27.94 -13.59 1.08
C ASP A 103 -28.20 -12.10 1.41
N LYS A 104 -28.94 -11.79 2.49
CA LYS A 104 -29.09 -10.44 3.05
C LYS A 104 -27.97 -10.08 4.04
N PHE A 105 -27.12 -11.03 4.42
CA PHE A 105 -25.96 -10.76 5.29
C PHE A 105 -24.81 -10.14 4.46
N LEU A 106 -24.80 -8.81 4.38
CA LEU A 106 -23.99 -8.06 3.42
C LEU A 106 -22.49 -8.18 3.67
N GLU A 107 -22.09 -8.35 4.93
CA GLU A 107 -20.70 -8.56 5.32
C GLU A 107 -20.09 -9.75 4.60
N GLY A 108 -20.87 -10.78 4.26
CA GLY A 108 -20.37 -11.91 3.47
C GLY A 108 -19.77 -11.47 2.12
N TYR A 109 -20.44 -10.54 1.42
CA TYR A 109 -19.91 -10.01 0.15
C TYR A 109 -18.70 -9.10 0.36
N ILE A 110 -18.71 -8.26 1.40
CA ILE A 110 -17.59 -7.39 1.76
C ILE A 110 -16.35 -8.23 2.08
N VAL A 111 -16.50 -9.24 2.93
CA VAL A 111 -15.44 -10.18 3.31
C VAL A 111 -14.92 -10.95 2.11
N LYS A 112 -15.79 -11.41 1.20
CA LYS A 112 -15.34 -12.05 -0.04
C LYS A 112 -14.51 -11.11 -0.90
N GLY A 113 -14.87 -9.82 -0.97
CA GLY A 113 -14.06 -8.77 -1.59
C GLY A 113 -12.69 -8.62 -0.93
N ARG A 114 -12.65 -8.56 0.40
CA ARG A 114 -11.40 -8.47 1.19
C ARG A 114 -10.46 -9.65 0.95
N ILE A 115 -11.01 -10.88 0.91
CA ILE A 115 -10.25 -12.10 0.61
C ILE A 115 -9.64 -12.01 -0.81
N LEU A 116 -10.41 -11.58 -1.81
CA LEU A 116 -9.91 -11.37 -3.17
C LEU A 116 -8.78 -10.33 -3.24
N THR A 117 -8.88 -9.24 -2.46
CA THR A 117 -7.85 -8.19 -2.36
C THR A 117 -6.58 -8.66 -1.65
N LYS A 118 -6.70 -9.60 -0.70
CA LYS A 118 -5.56 -10.22 -0.01
C LYS A 118 -4.88 -11.28 -0.89
N GLU A 119 -5.65 -12.12 -1.58
CA GLU A 119 -5.13 -13.17 -2.45
C GLU A 119 -4.46 -12.60 -3.72
N ARG A 120 -5.03 -11.54 -4.30
CA ARG A 120 -4.55 -10.89 -5.55
C ARG A 120 -4.29 -11.87 -6.71
N LYS A 121 -5.08 -12.94 -6.79
CA LYS A 121 -4.88 -14.01 -7.77
C LYS A 121 -5.44 -13.68 -9.15
N GLY A 122 -4.53 -13.66 -10.13
CA GLY A 122 -4.81 -13.42 -11.55
C GLY A 122 -5.08 -11.95 -11.89
N ASP A 123 -5.11 -11.62 -13.19
CA ASP A 123 -5.00 -10.23 -13.65
C ASP A 123 -6.18 -9.31 -13.28
N ASN A 124 -7.38 -9.88 -13.10
CA ASN A 124 -8.60 -9.13 -12.79
C ASN A 124 -9.07 -9.29 -11.32
N TRP A 125 -8.14 -9.42 -10.38
CA TRP A 125 -8.49 -9.53 -8.96
C TRP A 125 -9.24 -8.28 -8.45
N ILE A 126 -8.88 -7.09 -8.92
CA ILE A 126 -9.55 -5.82 -8.59
C ILE A 126 -11.02 -5.86 -9.00
N GLY A 127 -11.31 -6.20 -10.26
CA GLY A 127 -12.68 -6.25 -10.76
C GLY A 127 -13.51 -7.33 -10.05
N LYS A 128 -12.91 -8.48 -9.71
CA LYS A 128 -13.58 -9.53 -8.92
C LYS A 128 -13.94 -9.04 -7.52
N ALA A 129 -13.05 -8.31 -6.85
CA ALA A 129 -13.28 -7.76 -5.51
C ALA A 129 -14.35 -6.64 -5.54
N VAL A 130 -14.20 -5.67 -6.45
CA VAL A 130 -15.17 -4.58 -6.68
C VAL A 130 -16.56 -5.11 -6.98
N LYS A 131 -16.67 -6.20 -7.76
CA LYS A 131 -17.95 -6.86 -8.02
C LYS A 131 -18.64 -7.34 -6.75
N GLN A 132 -17.91 -7.77 -5.71
CA GLN A 132 -18.54 -8.16 -4.44
C GLN A 132 -18.98 -6.94 -3.63
N TYR A 133 -18.17 -5.88 -3.55
CA TYR A 133 -18.58 -4.65 -2.88
C TYR A 133 -19.82 -4.03 -3.54
N ASN A 134 -19.90 -4.01 -4.87
CA ASN A 134 -21.08 -3.54 -5.59
C ASN A 134 -22.34 -4.37 -5.31
N LYS A 135 -22.20 -5.69 -5.10
CA LYS A 135 -23.34 -6.52 -4.65
C LYS A 135 -23.79 -6.14 -3.25
N ALA A 136 -22.85 -5.90 -2.33
CA ALA A 136 -23.17 -5.44 -0.98
C ALA A 136 -23.88 -4.08 -1.02
N LEU A 137 -23.34 -3.10 -1.76
CA LEU A 137 -23.92 -1.76 -1.93
C LEU A 137 -25.33 -1.79 -2.52
N LYS A 138 -25.54 -2.60 -3.57
CA LYS A 138 -26.88 -2.76 -4.18
C LYS A 138 -27.89 -3.28 -3.15
N LYS A 139 -27.55 -4.36 -2.45
CA LYS A 139 -28.43 -4.95 -1.43
C LYS A 139 -28.63 -4.04 -0.21
N ALA A 140 -27.62 -3.26 0.18
CA ALA A 140 -27.74 -2.24 1.23
C ALA A 140 -28.78 -1.18 0.85
N GLY A 141 -28.73 -0.68 -0.38
CA GLY A 141 -29.72 0.28 -0.89
C GLY A 141 -31.13 -0.30 -0.98
N GLU A 142 -31.27 -1.59 -1.31
CA GLU A 142 -32.56 -2.29 -1.30
C GLU A 142 -33.12 -2.45 0.13
N LEU A 143 -32.28 -2.85 1.08
CA LEU A 143 -32.66 -2.96 2.50
C LEU A 143 -33.07 -1.61 3.09
N GLN A 144 -32.29 -0.56 2.81
CA GLN A 144 -32.58 0.78 3.29
C GLN A 144 -33.97 1.30 2.85
N LYS A 145 -34.42 0.92 1.65
CA LYS A 145 -35.73 1.32 1.12
C LYS A 145 -36.88 0.49 1.69
N LYS A 146 -36.66 -0.81 1.90
CA LYS A 146 -37.72 -1.76 2.31
C LYS A 146 -37.90 -1.86 3.82
N GLU A 147 -36.83 -1.66 4.58
CA GLU A 147 -36.77 -1.91 6.02
C GLU A 147 -36.16 -0.67 6.71
N PRO A 148 -36.97 0.35 7.06
CA PRO A 148 -36.49 1.61 7.65
C PRO A 148 -35.64 1.41 8.92
N ASP A 149 -35.98 0.40 9.72
CA ASP A 149 -35.24 0.04 10.95
C ASP A 149 -33.80 -0.41 10.66
N MET A 150 -33.56 -0.96 9.47
CA MET A 150 -32.24 -1.40 9.02
C MET A 150 -31.39 -0.27 8.44
N ARG A 151 -31.91 0.97 8.34
CA ARG A 151 -31.21 2.09 7.71
C ARG A 151 -29.83 2.33 8.31
N LYS A 152 -29.68 2.27 9.63
CA LYS A 152 -28.38 2.49 10.30
C LYS A 152 -27.38 1.38 9.95
N ALA A 153 -27.82 0.13 9.97
CA ALA A 153 -26.97 -1.01 9.60
C ALA A 153 -26.58 -0.95 8.11
N ALA A 154 -27.53 -0.65 7.23
CA ALA A 154 -27.30 -0.46 5.80
C ALA A 154 -26.28 0.65 5.50
N THR A 155 -26.35 1.79 6.20
CA THR A 155 -25.35 2.86 6.09
C THR A 155 -23.97 2.37 6.51
N ARG A 156 -23.86 1.64 7.63
CA ARG A 156 -22.58 1.08 8.09
C ARG A 156 -21.96 0.11 7.09
N TRP A 157 -22.74 -0.81 6.51
CA TRP A 157 -22.25 -1.73 5.49
C TRP A 157 -21.87 -1.02 4.19
N THR A 158 -22.60 0.04 3.85
CA THR A 158 -22.27 0.89 2.69
C THR A 158 -20.92 1.57 2.90
N GLU A 159 -20.71 2.15 4.08
CA GLU A 159 -19.46 2.77 4.49
C GLU A 159 -18.29 1.77 4.44
N GLU A 160 -18.46 0.60 5.06
CA GLU A 160 -17.48 -0.47 5.08
C GLU A 160 -17.13 -0.96 3.66
N ALA A 161 -18.13 -1.13 2.80
CA ALA A 161 -17.94 -1.54 1.42
C ALA A 161 -17.13 -0.52 0.61
N TYR A 162 -17.41 0.78 0.75
CA TYR A 162 -16.62 1.84 0.09
C TYR A 162 -15.19 1.89 0.63
N TYR A 163 -15.00 1.74 1.94
CA TYR A 163 -13.67 1.73 2.55
C TYR A 163 -12.78 0.62 1.98
N TYR A 164 -13.25 -0.63 2.01
CA TYR A 164 -12.48 -1.75 1.48
C TYR A 164 -12.39 -1.75 -0.06
N MET A 165 -13.35 -1.12 -0.75
CA MET A 165 -13.22 -0.85 -2.18
C MET A 165 -12.09 0.14 -2.47
N GLY A 166 -11.96 1.21 -1.66
CA GLY A 166 -10.83 2.14 -1.73
C GLY A 166 -9.49 1.45 -1.47
N GLU A 167 -9.41 0.61 -0.44
CA GLU A 167 -8.22 -0.21 -0.18
C GLU A 167 -7.88 -1.13 -1.36
N THR A 168 -8.88 -1.69 -2.02
CA THR A 168 -8.70 -2.56 -3.19
C THR A 168 -8.11 -1.77 -4.36
N TYR A 169 -8.64 -0.58 -4.65
CA TYR A 169 -8.10 0.28 -5.70
C TYR A 169 -6.68 0.77 -5.40
N LYS A 170 -6.42 1.17 -4.14
CA LYS A 170 -5.09 1.60 -3.68
C LYS A 170 -4.05 0.49 -3.86
N ASN A 171 -4.39 -0.73 -3.46
CA ASN A 171 -3.55 -1.92 -3.65
C ASN A 171 -3.33 -2.30 -5.12
N GLY A 172 -4.24 -1.88 -5.99
CA GLY A 172 -4.15 -2.01 -7.44
C GLY A 172 -3.48 -0.84 -8.14
N PHE A 173 -2.93 0.14 -7.40
CA PHE A 173 -2.37 1.40 -7.89
C PHE A 173 -3.36 2.26 -8.71
N LYS A 174 -4.66 2.03 -8.53
CA LYS A 174 -5.75 2.83 -9.12
C LYS A 174 -6.10 3.98 -8.18
N PHE A 175 -5.15 4.90 -8.00
CA PHE A 175 -5.23 5.93 -6.97
C PHE A 175 -6.44 6.87 -7.13
N ARG A 176 -6.84 7.23 -8.35
CA ARG A 176 -8.03 8.05 -8.58
C ARG A 176 -9.32 7.34 -8.14
N ASP A 177 -9.45 6.05 -8.41
CA ASP A 177 -10.61 5.26 -7.98
C ASP A 177 -10.62 5.08 -6.45
N ALA A 178 -9.43 4.93 -5.85
CA ALA A 178 -9.27 4.87 -4.41
C ALA A 178 -9.66 6.21 -3.75
N GLU A 179 -9.23 7.33 -4.32
CA GLU A 179 -9.56 8.70 -3.88
C GLU A 179 -11.08 8.88 -3.79
N ASN A 180 -11.78 8.53 -4.88
CA ASN A 180 -13.24 8.62 -4.97
C ASN A 180 -13.93 7.69 -3.95
N ALA A 181 -13.43 6.48 -3.75
CA ALA A 181 -14.01 5.55 -2.79
C ALA A 181 -13.84 6.03 -1.34
N PHE A 182 -12.67 6.53 -0.97
CA PHE A 182 -12.44 7.07 0.37
C PHE A 182 -13.19 8.37 0.62
N SER A 183 -13.32 9.25 -0.37
CA SER A 183 -14.10 10.49 -0.21
C SER A 183 -15.55 10.21 0.15
N ARG A 184 -16.16 9.18 -0.47
CA ARG A 184 -17.52 8.73 -0.11
C ARG A 184 -17.64 8.30 1.34
N VAL A 185 -16.62 7.62 1.88
CA VAL A 185 -16.61 7.21 3.29
C VAL A 185 -16.51 8.42 4.21
N VAL A 186 -15.64 9.37 3.89
CA VAL A 186 -15.48 10.62 4.67
C VAL A 186 -16.77 11.45 4.68
N GLU A 187 -17.47 11.53 3.54
CA GLU A 187 -18.77 12.20 3.41
C GLU A 187 -19.84 11.61 4.35
N MET A 188 -19.78 10.30 4.63
CA MET A 188 -20.76 9.59 5.46
C MET A 188 -20.57 9.84 6.96
N LYS A 189 -19.39 10.30 7.41
CA LYS A 189 -19.06 10.61 8.81
C LYS A 189 -19.37 9.47 9.80
N GLY A 190 -19.17 8.23 9.38
CA GLY A 190 -19.41 7.03 10.19
C GLY A 190 -18.14 6.49 10.85
N ASP A 191 -18.16 5.19 11.17
CA ASP A 191 -17.13 4.50 11.96
C ASP A 191 -15.79 4.36 11.19
N TYR A 192 -15.83 4.42 9.86
CA TYR A 192 -14.66 4.33 8.98
C TYR A 192 -14.15 5.69 8.52
N ALA A 193 -14.85 6.80 8.80
CA ALA A 193 -14.51 8.13 8.31
C ALA A 193 -13.08 8.55 8.67
N GLU A 194 -12.63 8.33 9.90
CA GLU A 194 -11.28 8.68 10.34
C GLU A 194 -10.21 7.86 9.59
N LYS A 195 -10.39 6.53 9.54
CA LYS A 195 -9.48 5.63 8.80
C LYS A 195 -9.45 5.97 7.32
N ALA A 196 -10.60 6.29 6.73
CA ALA A 196 -10.72 6.68 5.33
C ALA A 196 -10.06 8.05 5.07
N ASN A 197 -10.20 9.02 5.98
CA ASN A 197 -9.59 10.33 5.82
C ASN A 197 -8.06 10.23 5.72
N ALA A 198 -7.42 9.46 6.59
CA ALA A 198 -5.98 9.22 6.53
C ALA A 198 -5.55 8.57 5.19
N GLN A 199 -6.32 7.61 4.68
CA GLN A 199 -6.04 6.99 3.38
C GLN A 199 -6.32 7.93 2.21
N TRP A 200 -7.36 8.76 2.30
CA TRP A 200 -7.73 9.75 1.30
C TRP A 200 -6.63 10.79 1.14
N GLU A 201 -6.11 11.34 2.24
CA GLU A 201 -4.99 12.29 2.24
C GLU A 201 -3.74 11.71 1.57
N LEU A 202 -3.36 10.47 1.91
CA LEU A 202 -2.25 9.77 1.28
C LEU A 202 -2.48 9.64 -0.23
N VAL A 203 -3.64 9.11 -0.63
CA VAL A 203 -3.95 8.86 -2.04
C VAL A 203 -4.02 10.18 -2.83
N GLN A 204 -4.54 11.26 -2.26
CA GLN A 204 -4.54 12.59 -2.88
C GLN A 204 -3.13 13.08 -3.21
N LYS A 205 -2.18 12.91 -2.29
CA LYS A 205 -0.77 13.23 -2.55
C LYS A 205 -0.23 12.44 -3.74
N ILE A 206 -0.49 11.13 -3.76
CA ILE A 206 -0.02 10.25 -4.85
C ILE A 206 -0.67 10.61 -6.18
N VAL A 207 -1.96 10.92 -6.19
CA VAL A 207 -2.70 11.35 -7.39
C VAL A 207 -2.13 12.64 -7.96
N ARG A 208 -1.83 13.63 -7.10
CA ARG A 208 -1.18 14.89 -7.51
C ARG A 208 0.23 14.65 -8.05
N ALA A 209 0.97 13.73 -7.43
CA ALA A 209 2.32 13.41 -7.87
C ALA A 209 2.35 12.59 -9.16
N ALA A 210 1.25 11.91 -9.51
CA ALA A 210 1.08 11.16 -10.76
C ALA A 210 2.30 10.26 -11.10
N PRO A 211 2.57 9.20 -10.32
CA PRO A 211 3.69 8.30 -10.59
C PRO A 211 3.56 7.69 -12.00
N GLY A 212 4.63 7.78 -12.79
CA GLY A 212 4.67 7.28 -14.16
C GLY A 212 4.94 5.78 -14.24
N THR A 213 5.53 5.20 -13.20
CA THR A 213 5.92 3.78 -13.16
C THR A 213 5.20 3.00 -12.06
N LYS A 214 5.05 1.68 -12.26
CA LYS A 214 4.53 0.79 -11.21
C LYS A 214 5.45 0.74 -9.98
N ILE A 215 6.75 0.95 -10.16
CA ILE A 215 7.73 0.95 -9.07
C ILE A 215 7.59 2.24 -8.25
N GLY A 216 7.50 3.40 -8.92
CA GLY A 216 7.18 4.68 -8.27
C GLY A 216 5.85 4.61 -7.51
N ALA A 217 4.81 4.02 -8.09
CA ALA A 217 3.53 3.79 -7.42
C ALA A 217 3.63 2.90 -6.17
N LYS A 218 4.52 1.90 -6.16
CA LYS A 218 4.78 1.08 -4.96
C LYS A 218 5.51 1.87 -3.88
N ILE A 219 6.56 2.60 -4.26
CA ILE A 219 7.34 3.42 -3.33
C ILE A 219 6.46 4.53 -2.74
N ALA A 220 5.52 5.09 -3.52
CA ALA A 220 4.56 6.10 -3.07
C ALA A 220 3.75 5.68 -1.82
N LEU A 221 3.55 4.38 -1.62
CA LEU A 221 2.83 3.83 -0.47
C LEU A 221 3.72 3.60 0.77
N ILE A 222 5.03 3.80 0.66
CA ILE A 222 5.98 3.62 1.77
C ILE A 222 5.93 4.86 2.68
N PRO A 223 5.63 4.70 3.98
CA PRO A 223 5.55 5.82 4.93
C PRO A 223 6.88 6.54 5.13
N GLU A 224 7.99 5.80 5.10
CA GLU A 224 9.34 6.31 5.30
C GLU A 224 10.31 5.63 4.35
N ILE A 225 10.76 6.37 3.34
CA ILE A 225 11.66 5.84 2.32
C ILE A 225 13.11 5.82 2.80
N ASN A 226 13.89 4.93 2.23
CA ASN A 226 15.35 4.87 2.41
C ASN A 226 16.10 5.45 1.21
N ARG A 227 17.44 5.49 1.30
CA ARG A 227 18.32 6.00 0.23
C ARG A 227 18.16 5.23 -1.09
N ALA A 228 17.95 3.92 -1.04
CA ALA A 228 17.72 3.10 -2.24
C ALA A 228 16.37 3.43 -2.92
N ASP A 229 15.30 3.57 -2.14
CA ASP A 229 13.98 3.97 -2.64
C ASP A 229 14.06 5.34 -3.33
N LEU A 230 14.78 6.30 -2.72
CA LEU A 230 14.99 7.62 -3.30
C LEU A 230 15.77 7.55 -4.62
N ALA A 231 16.86 6.78 -4.68
CA ALA A 231 17.62 6.57 -5.91
C ALA A 231 16.73 6.06 -7.05
N VAL A 232 15.86 5.09 -6.76
CA VAL A 232 14.91 4.54 -7.73
C VAL A 232 13.92 5.61 -8.19
N LEU A 233 13.33 6.40 -7.29
CA LEU A 233 12.43 7.50 -7.68
C LEU A 233 13.13 8.53 -8.57
N LEU A 234 14.35 8.92 -8.23
CA LEU A 234 15.12 9.91 -8.99
C LEU A 234 15.50 9.41 -10.40
N ILE A 235 15.78 8.11 -10.56
CA ILE A 235 16.07 7.56 -11.89
C ILE A 235 14.78 7.35 -12.70
N GLU A 236 13.77 6.70 -12.14
CA GLU A 236 12.56 6.28 -12.87
C GLU A 236 11.56 7.42 -13.10
N GLU A 237 11.36 8.28 -12.10
CA GLU A 237 10.29 9.30 -12.14
C GLU A 237 10.82 10.67 -12.55
N MET A 238 12.06 10.97 -12.19
CA MET A 238 12.73 12.20 -12.61
C MET A 238 13.48 12.05 -13.93
N LYS A 239 13.71 10.81 -14.40
CA LYS A 239 14.46 10.49 -15.63
C LYS A 239 15.84 11.17 -15.67
N LEU A 240 16.54 11.17 -14.53
CA LEU A 240 17.78 11.93 -14.37
C LEU A 240 18.84 11.63 -15.43
N LEU A 241 18.93 10.38 -15.90
CA LEU A 241 19.85 10.01 -16.99
C LEU A 241 19.65 10.89 -18.23
N GLU A 242 18.40 11.13 -18.62
CA GLU A 242 18.07 11.98 -19.77
C GLU A 242 18.35 13.45 -19.50
N VAL A 243 18.04 13.92 -18.28
CA VAL A 243 18.28 15.31 -17.88
C VAL A 243 19.76 15.65 -17.96
N PHE A 244 20.61 14.78 -17.42
CA PHE A 244 22.06 14.96 -17.44
C PHE A 244 22.66 14.84 -18.85
N GLN A 245 22.17 13.92 -19.68
CA GLN A 245 22.61 13.84 -21.08
C GLN A 245 22.27 15.10 -21.89
N LYS A 246 21.09 15.70 -21.64
CA LYS A 246 20.64 16.90 -22.37
C LYS A 246 21.30 18.20 -21.88
N ARG A 247 21.62 18.29 -20.58
CA ARG A 247 22.04 19.56 -19.94
C ARG A 247 23.50 19.62 -19.50
N ARG A 248 24.24 18.50 -19.44
CA ARG A 248 25.69 18.59 -19.23
C ARG A 248 26.31 19.35 -20.39
N PRO A 249 27.13 20.39 -20.13
CA PRO A 249 27.89 21.04 -21.18
C PRO A 249 28.76 19.98 -21.85
N LYS A 250 28.62 19.82 -23.18
CA LYS A 250 29.51 18.97 -23.97
C LYS A 250 30.91 19.55 -23.80
N THR A 251 31.75 18.92 -22.99
CA THR A 251 33.18 19.20 -23.00
C THR A 251 33.71 18.72 -24.33
N PHE A 252 33.85 19.65 -25.28
CA PHE A 252 34.63 19.39 -26.49
C PHE A 252 36.07 19.26 -26.05
N ASP A 253 36.69 18.11 -26.33
CA ASP A 253 38.12 17.95 -26.15
C ASP A 253 38.83 18.85 -27.16
N THR A 254 39.25 20.03 -26.72
CA THR A 254 40.06 20.98 -27.49
C THR A 254 41.56 20.68 -27.39
N GLY A 255 41.93 19.58 -26.72
CA GLY A 255 43.30 19.09 -26.67
C GLY A 255 43.74 18.65 -28.06
N PHE A 256 44.88 19.18 -28.52
CA PHE A 256 45.57 18.65 -29.69
C PHE A 256 45.90 17.17 -29.45
N ARG A 257 45.31 16.29 -30.26
CA ARG A 257 45.65 14.86 -30.29
C ARG A 257 46.59 14.61 -31.47
N PRO A 258 47.86 14.24 -31.23
CA PRO A 258 48.74 13.85 -32.33
C PRO A 258 48.16 12.64 -33.08
N PRO A 259 48.46 12.47 -34.38
CA PRO A 259 48.01 11.32 -35.16
C PRO A 259 48.34 10.01 -34.41
N ALA A 260 47.33 9.17 -34.19
CA ALA A 260 47.50 7.95 -33.43
C ALA A 260 48.50 7.03 -34.13
N ASP A 261 49.56 6.66 -33.43
CA ASP A 261 50.50 5.61 -33.85
C ASP A 261 49.72 4.28 -33.97
N PRO A 262 49.60 3.69 -35.17
CA PRO A 262 48.78 2.49 -35.40
C PRO A 262 49.31 1.25 -34.67
N THR A 263 50.50 1.33 -34.05
CA THR A 263 51.09 0.23 -33.28
C THR A 263 50.79 0.28 -31.78
N LYS A 264 50.20 1.37 -31.27
CA LYS A 264 49.80 1.46 -29.86
C LYS A 264 48.34 1.05 -29.70
N PHE A 265 48.12 -0.11 -29.08
CA PHE A 265 46.81 -0.50 -28.60
C PHE A 265 46.23 0.63 -27.73
N LYS A 266 45.04 1.12 -28.09
CA LYS A 266 44.26 1.98 -27.20
C LYS A 266 43.99 1.17 -25.95
N THR A 267 44.69 1.46 -24.86
CA THR A 267 44.27 0.99 -23.54
C THR A 267 42.82 1.43 -23.39
N ALA A 268 41.89 0.47 -23.31
CA ALA A 268 40.51 0.79 -23.01
C ALA A 268 40.55 1.59 -21.71
N VAL A 269 40.15 2.86 -21.77
CA VAL A 269 39.86 3.63 -20.55
C VAL A 269 38.71 2.87 -19.91
N GLN A 270 39.03 1.96 -18.98
CA GLN A 270 38.04 1.45 -18.05
C GLN A 270 37.47 2.70 -17.39
N SER A 271 36.21 3.02 -17.68
CA SER A 271 35.49 3.94 -16.82
C SER A 271 35.51 3.31 -15.44
N ASN A 272 36.36 3.81 -14.54
CA ASN A 272 36.37 3.38 -13.15
C ASN A 272 35.00 3.74 -12.57
N LYS A 273 34.05 2.82 -12.68
CA LYS A 273 32.82 2.89 -11.90
C LYS A 273 33.25 2.88 -10.44
N PRO A 274 32.80 3.82 -9.60
CA PRO A 274 33.11 3.77 -8.18
C PRO A 274 32.63 2.43 -7.63
N ASP A 275 33.53 1.68 -7.00
CA ASP A 275 33.18 0.41 -6.38
C ASP A 275 32.41 0.71 -5.09
N ILE A 276 31.13 0.35 -5.07
CA ILE A 276 30.22 0.59 -3.94
C ILE A 276 30.11 -0.72 -3.16
N THR A 277 30.64 -0.71 -1.93
CA THR A 277 30.95 -1.93 -1.18
C THR A 277 29.72 -2.62 -0.59
N ASP A 278 28.63 -1.88 -0.32
CA ASP A 278 27.47 -2.35 0.44
C ASP A 278 26.20 -2.63 -0.38
N ILE A 279 26.29 -2.63 -1.72
CA ILE A 279 25.11 -2.79 -2.61
C ILE A 279 25.06 -4.10 -3.38
N GLN A 280 26.05 -4.99 -3.22
CA GLN A 280 26.19 -6.19 -4.08
C GLN A 280 24.94 -7.08 -4.10
N ASN A 281 24.28 -7.25 -2.94
CA ASN A 281 23.05 -8.03 -2.79
C ASN A 281 21.79 -7.14 -2.66
N ASN A 282 21.90 -5.85 -2.93
CA ASN A 282 20.77 -4.93 -2.81
C ASN A 282 19.89 -5.01 -4.06
N TRP A 283 18.57 -5.09 -3.85
CA TRP A 283 17.59 -5.12 -4.95
C TRP A 283 17.69 -3.88 -5.86
N ALA A 284 18.08 -2.74 -5.30
CA ALA A 284 18.19 -1.48 -6.01
C ALA A 284 19.57 -1.22 -6.64
N LYS A 285 20.47 -2.21 -6.64
CA LYS A 285 21.89 -2.06 -7.06
C LYS A 285 22.07 -1.26 -8.35
N ARG A 286 21.34 -1.61 -9.42
CA ARG A 286 21.47 -0.94 -10.72
C ARG A 286 21.11 0.54 -10.65
N TRP A 287 19.99 0.89 -10.01
CA TRP A 287 19.57 2.28 -9.84
C TRP A 287 20.56 3.07 -8.97
N ILE A 288 21.17 2.42 -7.97
CA ILE A 288 22.22 3.04 -7.14
C ILE A 288 23.47 3.31 -7.98
N GLU A 289 23.94 2.35 -8.78
CA GLU A 289 25.08 2.58 -9.68
C GLU A 289 24.80 3.73 -10.67
N ASP A 290 23.59 3.79 -11.22
CA ASP A 290 23.19 4.82 -12.17
C ASP A 290 23.14 6.21 -11.53
N ILE A 291 22.52 6.35 -10.35
CA ILE A 291 22.39 7.65 -9.66
C ILE A 291 23.75 8.19 -9.21
N VAL A 292 24.67 7.31 -8.80
CA VAL A 292 26.04 7.67 -8.42
C VAL A 292 26.85 8.08 -9.67
N THR A 293 26.71 7.34 -10.77
CA THR A 293 27.40 7.65 -12.03
C THR A 293 27.01 9.02 -12.59
N VAL A 294 25.74 9.42 -12.48
CA VAL A 294 25.30 10.75 -12.91
C VAL A 294 25.58 11.86 -11.89
N GLY A 295 26.04 11.50 -10.69
CA GLY A 295 26.33 12.46 -9.62
C GLY A 295 25.06 13.01 -8.94
N GLY A 296 23.94 12.30 -9.02
CA GLY A 296 22.70 12.71 -8.36
C GLY A 296 22.68 12.41 -6.86
N MET A 297 23.36 11.34 -6.44
CA MET A 297 23.57 10.99 -5.03
C MET A 297 25.00 10.48 -4.86
N GLY A 298 25.70 10.96 -3.83
CA GLY A 298 27.05 10.52 -3.52
C GLY A 298 27.12 9.31 -2.60
N THR A 299 28.30 8.68 -2.57
CA THR A 299 28.70 7.71 -1.54
C THR A 299 29.31 8.41 -0.33
N PHE A 300 29.38 7.70 0.79
CA PHE A 300 30.09 8.15 1.97
C PHE A 300 31.62 7.98 1.81
N PRO A 301 32.45 8.61 2.67
CA PRO A 301 33.91 8.48 2.64
C PRO A 301 34.43 7.05 2.79
N ASP A 302 33.62 6.16 3.36
CA ASP A 302 33.90 4.73 3.54
C ASP A 302 33.52 3.87 2.31
N HIS A 303 33.26 4.50 1.15
CA HIS A 303 32.80 3.87 -0.09
C HIS A 303 31.45 3.14 0.01
N THR A 304 30.65 3.43 1.04
CA THR A 304 29.30 2.88 1.19
C THR A 304 28.24 3.82 0.63
N PHE A 305 27.09 3.27 0.22
CA PHE A 305 25.91 4.05 -0.14
C PHE A 305 24.85 4.11 0.98
N LYS A 306 24.87 3.14 1.91
CA LYS A 306 23.92 2.94 3.01
C LYS A 306 22.46 2.85 2.53
N PRO A 307 22.12 1.88 1.66
CA PRO A 307 20.83 1.84 0.97
C PRO A 307 19.61 1.75 1.90
N THR A 308 19.77 1.18 3.10
CA THR A 308 18.70 1.01 4.09
C THR A 308 18.52 2.23 5.00
N GLN A 309 19.44 3.20 4.96
CA GLN A 309 19.36 4.42 5.76
C GLN A 309 18.12 5.22 5.37
N LYS A 310 17.31 5.58 6.35
CA LYS A 310 16.13 6.44 6.16
C LYS A 310 16.54 7.82 5.70
N ILE A 311 15.76 8.40 4.80
CA ILE A 311 15.97 9.76 4.29
C ILE A 311 15.18 10.74 5.14
N THR A 312 15.88 11.72 5.70
CA THR A 312 15.26 12.89 6.32
C THR A 312 14.98 13.98 5.29
N ARG A 313 14.16 14.97 5.65
CA ARG A 313 13.92 16.14 4.80
C ARG A 313 15.21 16.92 4.52
N ALA A 314 16.12 17.02 5.49
CA ALA A 314 17.43 17.64 5.27
C ALA A 314 18.28 16.86 4.26
N ASP A 315 18.29 15.52 4.33
CA ASP A 315 19.00 14.68 3.36
C ASP A 315 18.45 14.88 1.95
N PHE A 316 17.12 14.90 1.81
CA PHE A 316 16.46 15.13 0.52
C PHE A 316 16.82 16.50 -0.06
N ALA A 317 16.82 17.56 0.76
CA ALA A 317 17.20 18.90 0.33
C ALA A 317 18.62 18.94 -0.25
N ASN A 318 19.57 18.24 0.38
CA ASN A 318 20.96 18.15 -0.11
C ASN A 318 21.07 17.40 -1.43
N VAL A 319 20.31 16.32 -1.61
CA VAL A 319 20.25 15.59 -2.87
C VAL A 319 19.70 16.50 -3.97
N VAL A 320 18.62 17.23 -3.70
CA VAL A 320 18.05 18.20 -4.63
C VAL A 320 19.03 19.32 -4.98
N GLN A 321 19.72 19.91 -4.00
CA GLN A 321 20.76 20.92 -4.25
C GLN A 321 21.85 20.36 -5.16
N THR A 322 22.34 19.15 -4.89
CA THR A 322 23.40 18.49 -5.66
C THR A 322 22.98 18.32 -7.11
N ILE A 323 21.78 17.80 -7.34
CA ILE A 323 21.21 17.65 -8.67
C ILE A 323 21.05 19.01 -9.34
N LEU A 324 20.57 20.02 -8.60
CA LEU A 324 20.34 21.36 -9.14
C LEU A 324 21.63 21.99 -9.64
N ILE A 325 22.70 21.99 -8.83
CA ILE A 325 24.03 22.48 -9.23
C ILE A 325 24.51 21.73 -10.47
N ALA A 326 24.38 20.41 -10.48
CA ALA A 326 24.88 19.59 -11.56
C ALA A 326 24.08 19.76 -12.87
N VAL A 327 22.79 20.11 -12.79
CA VAL A 327 21.92 20.37 -13.94
C VAL A 327 22.05 21.81 -14.47
N THR A 328 22.26 22.79 -13.61
CA THR A 328 22.44 24.20 -14.01
C THR A 328 23.87 24.56 -14.37
N GLY A 329 24.86 23.82 -13.84
CA GLY A 329 26.28 24.16 -13.90
C GLY A 329 26.67 25.31 -12.98
N ASP A 330 25.74 25.82 -12.16
CA ASP A 330 25.95 26.98 -11.31
C ASP A 330 26.49 26.57 -9.94
N GLN A 331 27.81 26.71 -9.77
CA GLN A 331 28.51 26.41 -8.52
C GLN A 331 28.19 27.39 -7.40
N SER A 332 27.69 28.60 -7.70
CA SER A 332 27.36 29.60 -6.67
C SER A 332 26.23 29.13 -5.75
N LEU A 333 25.38 28.20 -6.21
CA LEU A 333 24.29 27.64 -5.43
C LEU A 333 24.79 26.81 -4.23
N ALA A 334 26.02 26.31 -4.26
CA ALA A 334 26.60 25.53 -3.16
C ALA A 334 26.79 26.35 -1.88
N THR A 335 26.93 27.68 -2.01
CA THR A 335 27.25 28.58 -0.89
C THR A 335 26.32 29.79 -0.79
N LYS A 336 25.24 29.83 -1.57
CA LYS A 336 24.38 31.01 -1.76
C LYS A 336 23.90 31.66 -0.46
N TYR A 337 23.52 30.86 0.54
CA TYR A 337 22.94 31.33 1.81
C TYR A 337 23.88 31.14 3.01
N ILE A 338 25.16 30.79 2.77
CA ILE A 338 26.12 30.60 3.86
C ILE A 338 26.44 31.96 4.49
N GLY A 339 26.24 32.06 5.81
CA GLY A 339 26.47 33.29 6.57
C GLY A 339 25.25 34.17 6.75
N GLU A 340 24.11 33.83 6.13
CA GLU A 340 22.84 34.52 6.36
C GLU A 340 22.15 34.05 7.65
N PRO A 341 21.41 34.92 8.35
CA PRO A 341 20.60 34.51 9.49
C PRO A 341 19.50 33.54 9.03
N SER A 342 19.14 32.58 9.89
CA SER A 342 18.14 31.59 9.53
C SER A 342 16.72 32.16 9.44
N HIS A 343 15.99 31.77 8.40
CA HIS A 343 14.57 32.02 8.23
C HIS A 343 13.67 30.96 8.91
N PHE A 344 14.26 29.88 9.43
CA PHE A 344 13.52 28.76 10.04
C PHE A 344 13.78 28.70 11.55
N PRO A 345 12.73 28.60 12.39
CA PRO A 345 12.90 28.50 13.84
C PRO A 345 13.70 27.27 14.31
N ASP A 346 13.68 26.18 13.53
CA ASP A 346 14.24 24.88 13.88
C ASP A 346 15.50 24.50 13.09
N VAL A 347 16.02 25.39 12.24
CA VAL A 347 17.24 25.16 11.47
C VAL A 347 18.19 26.34 11.70
N PRO A 348 19.23 26.22 12.54
CA PRO A 348 20.23 27.30 12.68
C PRO A 348 20.94 27.58 11.34
N GLY A 349 21.39 28.83 11.11
CA GLY A 349 22.15 29.18 9.90
C GLY A 349 23.49 28.43 9.77
N THR A 350 24.00 27.91 10.89
CA THR A 350 25.20 27.06 10.97
C THR A 350 24.93 25.57 10.69
N ASN A 351 23.67 25.18 10.46
CA ASN A 351 23.32 23.80 10.17
C ASN A 351 23.90 23.38 8.81
N TRP A 352 24.47 22.18 8.74
CA TRP A 352 25.07 21.61 7.53
C TRP A 352 24.12 21.58 6.32
N ALA A 353 22.82 21.46 6.56
CA ALA A 353 21.80 21.44 5.51
C ALA A 353 21.13 22.80 5.27
N TYR A 354 21.50 23.86 6.01
CA TYR A 354 20.81 25.16 5.95
C TYR A 354 20.75 25.70 4.52
N ASN A 355 21.90 25.76 3.83
CA ASN A 355 21.95 26.25 2.45
C ASN A 355 21.01 25.46 1.53
N ALA A 356 21.04 24.13 1.60
CA ALA A 356 20.21 23.26 0.76
C ALA A 356 18.73 23.40 1.07
N ILE A 357 18.37 23.53 2.35
CA ILE A 357 16.99 23.72 2.81
C ILE A 357 16.44 25.05 2.28
N THR A 358 17.16 26.16 2.51
CA THR A 358 16.74 27.49 2.04
C THR A 358 16.64 27.52 0.52
N LEU A 359 17.60 26.93 -0.18
CA LEU A 359 17.60 26.81 -1.63
C LEU A 359 16.38 26.08 -2.19
N CYS A 360 15.96 25.00 -1.54
CA CYS A 360 14.79 24.21 -1.93
C CYS A 360 13.47 24.94 -1.61
N VAL A 361 13.41 25.63 -0.47
CA VAL A 361 12.22 26.39 -0.05
C VAL A 361 12.02 27.62 -0.93
N ASP A 362 13.07 28.40 -1.19
CA ASP A 362 13.00 29.61 -2.02
C ASP A 362 12.62 29.30 -3.47
N ARG A 363 12.95 28.10 -3.96
CA ARG A 363 12.54 27.63 -5.30
C ARG A 363 11.19 26.92 -5.32
N GLY A 364 10.51 26.80 -4.18
CA GLY A 364 9.21 26.14 -4.07
C GLY A 364 9.26 24.63 -4.29
N ILE A 365 10.44 24.00 -4.16
CA ILE A 365 10.63 22.54 -4.29
C ILE A 365 10.24 21.82 -2.99
N MET A 366 10.51 22.47 -1.86
CA MET A 366 10.13 22.00 -0.53
C MET A 366 9.39 23.11 0.20
N HIS A 367 8.61 22.75 1.21
CA HIS A 367 7.83 23.72 1.98
C HIS A 367 8.06 23.56 3.47
N ALA A 368 8.24 24.69 4.17
CA ALA A 368 8.13 24.75 5.62
C ALA A 368 6.66 24.66 6.06
N ASN A 369 6.45 24.36 7.35
CA ASN A 369 5.15 24.39 7.97
C ASN A 369 4.57 25.81 7.89
N LYS A 370 3.34 25.90 7.39
CA LYS A 370 2.65 27.18 7.17
C LYS A 370 2.22 27.88 8.46
N ILE A 371 2.14 27.14 9.58
CA ILE A 371 1.65 27.66 10.86
C ILE A 371 2.81 28.24 11.69
N ASP A 372 3.86 27.44 11.92
CA ASP A 372 4.96 27.80 12.82
C ASP A 372 6.26 28.18 12.10
N GLY A 373 6.31 28.07 10.76
CA GLY A 373 7.50 28.36 9.96
C GLY A 373 8.61 27.31 10.05
N SER A 374 8.42 26.22 10.82
CA SER A 374 9.42 25.16 10.98
C SER A 374 9.61 24.33 9.72
N PHE A 375 10.85 23.93 9.42
CA PHE A 375 11.13 23.07 8.27
C PHE A 375 11.00 21.57 8.61
N GLY A 376 11.33 21.17 9.83
CA GLY A 376 11.39 19.79 10.30
C GLY A 376 12.52 18.98 9.67
N PRO A 377 13.81 19.36 9.81
CA PRO A 377 14.92 18.76 9.07
C PRO A 377 15.08 17.26 9.30
N LEU A 378 14.81 16.78 10.52
CA LEU A 378 14.95 15.38 10.92
C LEU A 378 13.72 14.51 10.61
N LYS A 379 12.60 15.10 10.15
CA LYS A 379 11.40 14.30 9.84
C LYS A 379 11.69 13.39 8.64
N PRO A 380 11.25 12.12 8.68
CA PRO A 380 11.43 11.23 7.55
C PRO A 380 10.59 11.68 6.36
N VAL A 381 11.04 11.33 5.17
CA VAL A 381 10.30 11.59 3.93
C VAL A 381 9.49 10.35 3.56
N SER A 382 8.20 10.54 3.27
CA SER A 382 7.36 9.48 2.70
C SER A 382 7.54 9.38 1.19
N GLY A 383 7.22 8.23 0.60
CA GLY A 383 7.34 8.07 -0.85
C GLY A 383 6.40 8.99 -1.63
N ALA A 384 5.20 9.26 -1.09
CA ALA A 384 4.27 10.22 -1.67
C ALA A 384 4.82 11.66 -1.64
N ASP A 385 5.41 12.08 -0.52
CA ASP A 385 6.02 13.42 -0.41
C ASP A 385 7.27 13.53 -1.28
N ALA A 386 8.10 12.49 -1.37
CA ALA A 386 9.26 12.45 -2.27
C ALA A 386 8.85 12.66 -3.73
N LEU A 387 7.80 11.97 -4.17
CA LEU A 387 7.25 12.13 -5.52
C LEU A 387 6.71 13.54 -5.77
N LEU A 388 6.00 14.14 -4.82
CA LEU A 388 5.53 15.52 -4.93
C LEU A 388 6.71 16.49 -5.09
N MET A 389 7.72 16.39 -4.22
CA MET A 389 8.92 17.23 -4.29
C MET A 389 9.69 17.03 -5.60
N ILE A 390 9.71 15.81 -6.15
CA ILE A 390 10.27 15.55 -7.49
C ILE A 390 9.46 16.28 -8.57
N ARG A 391 8.12 16.29 -8.50
CA ARG A 391 7.29 17.04 -9.46
C ARG A 391 7.50 18.55 -9.34
N ASP A 392 7.57 19.08 -8.13
CA ASP A 392 7.86 20.49 -7.89
C ASP A 392 9.24 20.86 -8.43
N PHE A 393 10.23 19.97 -8.27
CA PHE A 393 11.55 20.13 -8.87
C PHE A 393 11.54 20.13 -10.41
N GLN A 394 10.80 19.21 -11.03
CA GLN A 394 10.64 19.16 -12.49
C GLN A 394 9.98 20.43 -13.03
N ASN A 395 8.95 20.92 -12.33
CA ASN A 395 8.27 22.17 -12.65
C ASN A 395 9.20 23.38 -12.54
N ALA A 396 10.00 23.46 -11.46
CA ALA A 396 10.97 24.54 -11.25
C ALA A 396 12.03 24.60 -12.37
N LEU A 397 12.44 23.45 -12.91
CA LEU A 397 13.39 23.37 -14.03
C LEU A 397 12.75 23.48 -15.42
N ARG A 398 11.42 23.69 -15.49
CA ARG A 398 10.61 23.67 -16.72
C ARG A 398 10.86 22.41 -17.56
N MET A 399 11.03 21.26 -16.92
CA MET A 399 11.26 20.00 -17.63
C MET A 399 9.91 19.43 -18.05
N THR A 400 9.60 19.53 -19.34
CA THR A 400 8.51 18.76 -19.96
C THR A 400 9.06 17.39 -20.36
N PHE A 401 8.40 16.32 -19.94
CA PHE A 401 8.74 14.94 -20.28
C PHE A 401 7.64 14.28 -21.09
#